data_AF-A0A013RRB5-F1
#
_entry.id   AF-A0A013RRB5-F1
#
_cell.length_a   1.000
_cell.length_b   1.000
_cell.length_c   1.000
_cell.angle_alpha   90.00
_cell.angle_beta   90.00
_cell.angle_gamma   90.00
#
_symmetry.space_group_name_H-M   'P 1'
#
loop_
_entity.id
_entity.type
_entity.pdbx_description
1 polymer ?
#
loop_
_entity_poly.entity_id
_entity_poly.type
_entity_poly.pdbx_seq_one_letter_code
_entity_poly.pdbx_strand_id
1 'polypeptide(L)'
;DNSYTDLAGNLGTGDVLDGTDGFVVDTVAPTLAITADDLALAAGETANISFTFSEAVTGFDANDITLIGGTLSALVTTDNITWTAVFTPDGTGTAPSISVANGTYTDIAG
;
A
#
# COMPACT_ATOMS: atom_id res chain seq x y z
N ASP A 1 -6.27 -25.68 -27.93
CA ASP A 1 -5.75 -26.89 -28.59
C ASP A 1 -5.89 -28.05 -27.60
N ASN A 2 -6.77 -29.00 -27.91
CA ASN A 2 -7.26 -30.05 -27.01
C ASN A 2 -6.32 -31.26 -27.03
N SER A 3 -5.24 -31.23 -26.26
CA SER A 3 -4.20 -32.27 -26.34
C SER A 3 -3.99 -33.03 -25.04
N TYR A 4 -5.03 -33.65 -24.46
CA TYR A 4 -4.86 -34.77 -23.52
C TYR A 4 -6.02 -35.77 -23.63
N THR A 5 -5.69 -37.04 -23.89
CA THR A 5 -6.60 -38.19 -23.77
C THR A 5 -6.10 -39.06 -22.63
N ASP A 6 -6.97 -39.45 -21.69
CA ASP A 6 -6.64 -40.50 -20.73
C ASP A 6 -6.83 -41.90 -21.35
N LEU A 7 -6.37 -42.93 -20.64
CA LEU A 7 -6.37 -44.33 -21.08
C LEU A 7 -7.78 -44.95 -21.22
N ALA A 8 -8.85 -44.25 -20.81
CA ALA A 8 -10.26 -44.65 -20.97
C ALA A 8 -10.98 -43.90 -22.11
N GLY A 9 -10.31 -43.03 -22.87
CA GLY A 9 -10.88 -42.39 -24.06
C GLY A 9 -11.98 -41.36 -23.77
N ASN A 10 -12.14 -40.95 -22.51
CA ASN A 10 -13.00 -39.81 -22.19
C ASN A 10 -12.25 -38.53 -22.56
N LEU A 11 -12.92 -37.63 -23.26
CA LEU A 11 -12.45 -36.26 -23.41
C LEU A 11 -12.47 -35.65 -22.00
N GLY A 12 -11.30 -35.47 -21.40
CA GLY A 12 -11.18 -34.63 -20.22
C GLY A 12 -11.68 -33.25 -20.62
N THR A 13 -12.66 -32.71 -19.90
CA THR A 13 -12.94 -31.28 -19.94
C THR A 13 -11.75 -30.59 -19.29
N GLY A 14 -10.64 -30.49 -20.04
CA GLY A 14 -9.58 -29.56 -19.72
C GLY A 14 -10.25 -28.20 -19.66
N ASP A 15 -10.23 -27.61 -18.47
CA ASP A 15 -10.68 -26.25 -18.27
C ASP A 15 -9.99 -25.38 -19.33
N VAL A 16 -10.80 -24.90 -20.28
CA VAL A 16 -10.28 -24.12 -21.39
C VAL A 16 -9.98 -22.77 -20.76
N LEU A 17 -8.69 -22.40 -20.69
CA LEU A 17 -8.27 -21.01 -20.50
C LEU A 17 -8.65 -20.19 -21.74
N ASP A 18 -9.95 -20.09 -22.01
CA ASP A 18 -10.56 -19.13 -22.90
C ASP A 18 -10.87 -17.96 -21.99
N GLY A 19 -10.10 -16.87 -22.07
CA GLY A 19 -10.01 -15.71 -21.15
C GLY A 19 -11.33 -14.97 -20.88
N THR A 20 -12.35 -15.72 -20.52
CA THR A 20 -13.75 -15.43 -20.22
C THR A 20 -14.01 -15.72 -18.74
N ASP A 21 -13.21 -16.60 -18.12
CA ASP A 21 -13.06 -16.70 -16.67
C ASP A 21 -11.90 -15.78 -16.25
N GLY A 22 -12.24 -14.50 -16.04
CA GLY A 22 -11.30 -13.38 -16.00
C GLY A 22 -10.19 -13.55 -14.97
N PHE A 23 -9.02 -13.98 -15.42
CA PHE A 23 -7.76 -13.80 -14.69
C PHE A 23 -7.34 -12.35 -14.85
N VAL A 24 -7.76 -11.50 -13.90
CA VAL A 24 -7.25 -10.13 -13.81
C VAL A 24 -5.87 -10.25 -13.18
N VAL A 25 -4.83 -10.13 -14.01
CA VAL A 25 -3.46 -9.93 -13.53
C VAL A 25 -3.28 -8.43 -13.35
N ASP A 26 -3.17 -8.00 -12.11
CA ASP A 26 -2.75 -6.66 -11.74
C ASP A 26 -1.22 -6.58 -11.75
N THR A 27 -0.68 -6.05 -12.84
CA THR A 27 0.78 -5.87 -12.99
C THR A 27 1.25 -4.50 -12.51
N VAL A 28 0.35 -3.65 -11.99
CA VAL A 28 0.70 -2.28 -11.59
C VAL A 28 1.15 -2.29 -10.14
N ALA A 29 2.40 -1.91 -9.89
CA ALA A 29 2.87 -1.80 -8.51
C ALA A 29 2.24 -0.57 -7.82
N PRO A 30 1.83 -0.69 -6.55
CA PRO A 30 1.24 0.42 -5.81
C PRO A 30 2.23 1.59 -5.66
N THR A 31 1.76 2.79 -5.99
CA THR A 31 2.47 4.05 -5.76
C THR A 31 1.99 4.69 -4.46
N LEU A 32 2.85 5.46 -3.78
CA LEU A 32 2.52 6.15 -2.53
C LEU A 32 2.75 7.65 -2.65
N ALA A 33 1.75 8.44 -2.27
CA ALA A 33 1.84 9.88 -2.07
C ALA A 33 1.72 10.23 -0.57
N ILE A 34 2.57 11.13 -0.09
CA ILE A 34 2.56 11.60 1.31
C ILE A 34 2.25 13.09 1.30
N THR A 35 1.24 13.49 2.06
CA THR A 35 0.84 14.89 2.23
C THR A 35 0.68 15.24 3.70
N ALA A 36 0.85 16.51 4.02
CA ALA A 36 0.59 17.08 5.34
C ALA A 36 -0.37 18.26 5.16
N ASP A 37 -1.28 18.45 6.12
CA ASP A 37 -2.16 19.62 6.17
C ASP A 37 -1.41 20.91 6.57
N ASP A 38 -0.30 20.77 7.29
CA ASP A 38 0.62 21.83 7.64
C ASP A 38 2.09 21.42 7.45
N LEU A 39 2.87 22.30 6.82
CA LEU A 39 4.30 22.12 6.53
C LEU A 39 5.19 23.00 7.41
N ALA A 40 4.60 23.91 8.20
CA ALA A 40 5.32 24.93 8.97
C ALA A 40 4.95 24.88 10.46
N LEU A 41 5.27 23.75 11.10
CA LEU A 41 4.91 23.50 12.49
C LEU A 41 5.80 24.28 13.47
N ALA A 42 5.17 25.03 14.38
CA ALA A 42 5.83 25.57 15.57
C ALA A 42 5.90 24.55 16.71
N ALA A 43 6.67 24.86 17.75
CA ALA A 43 6.76 24.02 18.93
C ALA A 43 5.39 23.91 19.63
N GLY A 44 4.90 22.68 19.78
CA GLY A 44 3.59 22.39 20.38
C GLY A 44 2.43 22.29 19.39
N GLU A 45 2.67 22.48 18.09
CA GLU A 45 1.69 22.21 17.04
C GLU A 45 1.76 20.77 16.54
N THR A 46 0.76 20.34 15.77
CA THR A 46 0.69 19.01 15.17
C THR A 46 0.17 19.12 13.73
N ALA A 47 0.61 18.23 12.85
CA ALA A 47 0.08 18.11 11.49
C ALA A 47 -0.59 16.73 11.29
N ASN A 48 -1.64 16.68 10.49
CA ASN A 48 -2.22 15.43 10.02
C ASN A 48 -1.51 15.00 8.73
N ILE A 49 -0.85 13.85 8.78
CA ILE A 49 -0.16 13.24 7.65
C ILE A 49 -1.10 12.24 6.99
N SER A 50 -1.20 12.33 5.67
CA SER A 50 -1.94 11.37 4.83
C SER A 50 -1.00 10.65 3.89
N PHE A 51 -1.04 9.32 3.95
CA PHE A 51 -0.37 8.39 3.06
C PHE A 51 -1.42 7.80 2.13
N THR A 52 -1.34 8.10 0.84
CA THR A 52 -2.33 7.66 -0.16
C THR A 52 -1.65 6.75 -1.17
N PHE A 53 -2.10 5.50 -1.21
CA PHE A 53 -1.70 4.54 -2.22
C PHE A 53 -2.55 4.66 -3.48
N SER A 54 -2.05 4.21 -4.63
CA SER A 54 -2.86 4.14 -5.87
C SER A 54 -3.96 3.07 -5.82
N GLU A 55 -3.82 2.10 -4.93
CA GLU A 55 -4.75 0.99 -4.70
C GLU A 55 -4.64 0.48 -3.26
N ALA A 56 -5.49 -0.48 -2.90
CA ALA A 56 -5.50 -1.02 -1.55
C ALA A 56 -4.28 -1.91 -1.33
N VAL A 57 -3.52 -1.65 -0.27
CA VAL A 57 -2.30 -2.40 0.07
C VAL A 57 -2.47 -3.16 1.37
N THR A 58 -1.71 -4.23 1.55
CA THR A 58 -1.59 -4.94 2.82
C THR A 58 -0.15 -4.95 3.32
N GLY A 59 0.01 -5.02 4.64
CA GLY A 59 1.33 -5.05 5.30
C GLY A 59 1.93 -3.67 5.57
N PHE A 60 1.30 -2.57 5.15
CA PHE A 60 1.78 -1.22 5.50
C PHE A 60 1.59 -0.93 6.99
N ASP A 61 2.69 -0.65 7.69
CA ASP A 61 2.65 -0.27 9.10
C ASP A 61 3.73 0.78 9.48
N ALA A 62 3.78 1.14 10.76
CA ALA A 62 4.69 2.18 11.25
C ALA A 62 6.18 1.82 11.13
N ASN A 63 6.55 0.54 11.00
CA ASN A 63 7.92 0.10 10.79
C ASN A 63 8.42 0.40 9.38
N ASP A 64 7.51 0.61 8.43
CA ASP A 64 7.83 1.00 7.05
C ASP A 64 8.17 2.49 6.94
N ILE A 65 7.86 3.27 7.98
CA ILE A 65 8.02 4.71 8.01
C ILE A 65 9.33 5.06 8.72
N THR A 66 10.21 5.74 8.00
CA THR A 66 11.35 6.44 8.60
C THR A 66 10.93 7.89 8.89
N LEU A 67 11.10 8.30 10.14
CA LEU A 67 10.68 9.61 10.64
C LEU A 67 11.85 10.34 11.30
N ILE A 68 11.98 11.64 11.02
CA ILE A 68 12.93 12.55 11.66
C ILE A 68 12.18 13.80 12.15
N GLY A 69 12.60 14.36 13.28
CA GLY A 69 12.12 15.64 13.80
C GLY A 69 10.80 15.59 14.58
N GLY A 70 10.34 14.39 14.95
CA GLY A 70 9.12 14.23 15.74
C GLY A 70 8.66 12.78 15.88
N THR A 71 7.37 12.62 16.16
CA THR A 71 6.69 11.32 16.34
C THR A 71 5.39 11.28 15.53
N LEU A 72 4.97 10.07 15.13
CA LEU A 72 3.66 9.82 14.52
C LEU A 72 2.76 9.07 15.51
N SER A 73 1.47 9.36 15.48
CA SER A 73 0.45 8.53 16.13
C SER A 73 0.33 7.16 15.43
N ALA A 74 -0.51 6.29 15.98
CA ALA A 74 -0.92 5.08 15.28
C ALA A 74 -1.52 5.43 13.90
N LEU A 75 -1.17 4.63 12.90
CA LEU A 75 -1.76 4.72 11.56
C LEU A 75 -3.21 4.23 11.60
N VAL A 76 -4.09 4.95 10.91
CA VAL A 76 -5.52 4.63 10.81
C VAL A 76 -5.93 4.60 9.35
N THR A 77 -6.65 3.56 8.95
CA THR A 77 -7.26 3.41 7.62
C THR A 77 -8.64 2.77 7.72
N THR A 78 -9.46 2.95 6.69
CA THR A 78 -10.76 2.26 6.52
C THR A 78 -10.88 1.53 5.18
N ASP A 79 -9.97 1.79 4.24
CA ASP A 79 -10.04 1.31 2.86
C ASP A 79 -8.75 0.63 2.39
N ASN A 80 -7.71 0.61 3.23
CA ASN A 80 -6.36 0.15 2.92
C ASN A 80 -5.67 0.93 1.77
N ILE A 81 -6.24 2.06 1.34
CA ILE A 81 -5.71 2.96 0.31
C ILE A 81 -5.17 4.22 0.98
N THR A 82 -5.94 4.78 1.91
CA THR A 82 -5.60 6.02 2.62
C THR A 82 -5.33 5.70 4.08
N TRP A 83 -4.12 6.03 4.52
CA TRP A 83 -3.68 5.90 5.90
C TRP A 83 -3.37 7.27 6.47
N THR A 84 -3.82 7.53 7.69
CA THR A 84 -3.62 8.81 8.37
C THR A 84 -2.91 8.63 9.71
N ALA A 85 -2.09 9.61 10.07
CA ALA A 85 -1.47 9.70 11.39
C ALA A 85 -1.20 11.17 11.74
N VAL A 86 -1.20 11.48 13.04
CA VAL A 86 -0.86 12.80 13.55
C VAL A 86 0.64 12.87 13.82
N PHE A 87 1.32 13.81 13.17
CA PHE A 87 2.71 14.15 13.42
C PHE A 87 2.82 15.22 14.52
N THR A 88 3.68 14.96 15.50
CA THR A 88 4.03 15.90 16.57
C THR A 88 5.54 16.19 16.53
N PRO A 89 5.96 17.44 16.28
CA PRO A 89 7.37 17.83 16.32
C PRO A 89 8.00 17.61 17.69
N ASP A 90 9.31 17.32 17.71
CA ASP A 90 10.07 17.14 18.96
C ASP A 90 10.41 18.46 19.68
N GLY A 91 10.16 19.60 19.05
CA GLY A 91 10.44 20.94 19.59
C GLY A 91 11.92 21.35 19.58
N THR A 92 12.80 20.58 18.93
CA THR A 92 14.25 20.84 18.89
C THR A 92 14.69 21.75 17.74
N GLY A 93 13.76 22.08 16.82
CA GLY A 93 14.07 22.81 15.59
C GLY A 93 14.68 21.95 14.48
N THR A 94 14.70 20.62 14.66
CA THR A 94 15.04 19.67 13.60
C THR A 94 13.99 19.73 12.49
N ALA A 95 14.42 19.89 11.23
CA ALA A 95 13.50 19.87 10.11
C ALA A 95 12.84 18.48 9.97
N PRO A 96 11.50 18.39 9.90
CA PRO A 96 10.80 17.12 9.80
C PRO A 96 11.05 16.45 8.45
N SER A 97 11.17 15.13 8.46
CA SER A 97 11.27 14.31 7.25
C SER A 97 10.53 12.99 7.45
N ILE A 98 9.72 12.62 6.46
CA ILE A 98 8.97 11.36 6.42
C ILE A 98 9.32 10.67 5.11
N SER A 99 9.77 9.41 5.21
CA SER A 99 9.97 8.56 4.04
C SER A 99 9.46 7.15 4.31
N VAL A 100 9.01 6.48 3.25
CA VAL A 100 8.56 5.09 3.26
C VAL A 100 9.37 4.35 2.21
N ALA A 101 9.91 3.17 2.57
CA ALA A 101 10.67 2.37 1.62
C ALA A 101 9.74 1.70 0.60
N ASN A 102 10.11 1.73 -0.68
CA ASN A 102 9.39 0.99 -1.71
C ASN A 102 9.47 -0.52 -1.45
N GLY A 103 8.36 -1.24 -1.65
CA GLY A 103 8.30 -2.70 -1.58
C GLY A 103 8.14 -3.29 -0.18
N THR A 104 7.86 -2.46 0.83
CA THR A 104 7.48 -2.95 2.16
C THR A 104 5.99 -3.31 2.27
N TYR A 105 5.19 -2.83 1.32
CA TYR A 105 3.76 -3.10 1.21
C TYR A 105 3.48 -3.95 -0.04
N THR A 106 2.43 -4.77 0.06
CA THR A 106 1.99 -5.68 -1.01
C THR A 106 0.65 -5.23 -1.57
N ASP A 107 0.49 -5.34 -2.89
CA ASP A 107 -0.81 -5.18 -3.53
C ASP A 107 -1.79 -6.25 -3.02
N ILE A 108 -3.06 -5.86 -2.89
CA ILE A 108 -4.15 -6.76 -2.55
C ILE A 108 -4.76 -7.42 -3.79
N ALA A 109 -4.66 -6.76 -4.95
CA ALA A 109 -4.72 -7.42 -6.24
C ALA A 109 -3.32 -7.99 -6.56
N GLY A 110 -3.14 -8.78 -7.61
CA GLY A 110 -1.90 -9.54 -7.83
C GLY A 110 -1.52 -9.62 -9.28
#